data_AF-A0A0F6AEU8-F1
#
_entry.id   AF-A0A0F6AEU8-F1
#
_cell.length_a   1.000
_cell.length_b   1.000
_cell.length_c   1.000
_cell.angle_alpha   90.00
_cell.angle_beta   90.00
_cell.angle_gamma   90.00
#
_symmetry.space_group_name_H-M   'P 1'
#
loop_
_entity.id
_entity.type
_entity.pdbx_description
1 polymer ?
#
loop_
_entity_poly.entity_id
_entity_poly.type
_entity_poly.pdbx_seq_one_letter_code
_entity_poly.pdbx_strand_id
1 'polypeptide(L)'
;MKLLSKFAVVALSAASLNAQATALTEQEQTALIDILTCLERVDNTLVVRGCDVQVVNGSQDNEAKNGKGNVIVGYNKQATASQQTTSGSHNLVIGDGHQFSSIGSIIAGDSNSAFANSTSVAGVNNRVSGFNSVIWGGESNTAEAAFSVILGGQQNNTLPFHNFALIAGGKGNTAKNFFASIYGGENNVAKGQSSMILGGQNNFTGGPLSSITGGRSNEANGELSAVLGGEFNRANGFTSSIGGGLSRTIGGKDDYQAGYFFSDK
;
A
#
# COMPACT_ATOMS: atom_id res chain seq x y z
N MET A 1 58.89 10.81 4.38
CA MET A 1 58.81 11.20 2.96
C MET A 1 58.02 10.14 2.19
N LYS A 2 56.68 10.24 2.23
CA LYS A 2 55.71 9.48 1.40
C LYS A 2 54.29 10.05 1.66
N LEU A 3 54.14 11.36 1.48
CA LEU A 3 52.86 12.01 1.19
C LEU A 3 52.98 12.42 -0.27
N LEU A 4 52.25 11.76 -1.18
CA LEU A 4 51.98 12.15 -2.58
C LEU A 4 51.42 10.91 -3.31
N SER A 5 50.18 10.52 -3.04
CA SER A 5 49.45 9.62 -3.96
C SER A 5 47.93 9.71 -3.92
N LYS A 6 47.34 10.66 -3.18
CA LYS A 6 45.91 10.99 -3.29
C LYS A 6 45.66 12.34 -3.96
N PHE A 7 46.58 12.77 -4.83
CA PHE A 7 46.24 13.66 -5.95
C PHE A 7 45.51 12.84 -7.01
N ALA A 8 44.35 12.28 -6.65
CA ALA A 8 43.33 11.98 -7.65
C ALA A 8 42.74 13.34 -8.00
N VAL A 9 43.36 13.95 -9.00
CA VAL A 9 42.81 15.05 -9.78
C VAL A 9 41.33 14.73 -9.98
N VAL A 10 40.47 15.51 -9.33
CA VAL A 10 39.08 15.64 -9.73
C VAL A 10 39.13 16.31 -11.09
N ALA A 11 39.45 15.53 -12.13
CA ALA A 11 39.30 15.90 -13.52
C ALA A 11 37.79 15.79 -13.80
N LEU A 12 37.01 16.66 -13.15
CA LEU A 12 35.74 17.09 -13.71
C LEU A 12 36.10 17.62 -15.10
N SER A 13 35.62 16.97 -16.15
CA SER A 13 35.84 17.37 -17.53
C SER A 13 35.61 18.87 -17.69
N ALA A 14 36.72 19.62 -17.84
CA ALA A 14 36.78 21.07 -17.84
C ALA A 14 36.26 21.68 -19.15
N ALA A 15 35.12 21.21 -19.65
CA ALA A 15 34.46 21.77 -20.83
C ALA A 15 33.30 22.73 -20.47
N SER A 16 32.91 22.85 -19.19
CA SER A 16 31.80 23.73 -18.80
C SER A 16 31.95 24.48 -17.48
N LEU A 17 33.11 24.45 -16.82
CA LEU A 17 33.40 25.38 -15.71
C LEU A 17 34.01 26.66 -16.28
N ASN A 18 33.10 27.57 -16.54
CA ASN A 18 33.27 28.91 -17.09
C ASN A 18 34.41 29.70 -16.42
N ALA A 19 34.97 30.66 -17.15
CA ALA A 19 36.15 31.47 -16.86
C ALA A 19 36.02 32.46 -15.66
N GLN A 20 35.36 32.05 -14.56
CA GLN A 20 35.14 32.85 -13.34
C GLN A 20 35.32 32.07 -12.03
N ALA A 21 35.74 30.80 -12.05
CA ALA A 21 36.05 30.09 -10.81
C ALA A 21 37.40 30.59 -10.24
N THR A 22 37.37 31.47 -9.24
CA THR A 22 38.52 31.67 -8.34
C THR A 22 38.87 30.33 -7.73
N ALA A 23 40.16 29.95 -7.74
CA ALA A 23 40.61 28.72 -7.12
C ALA A 23 40.14 28.66 -5.66
N LEU A 24 39.56 27.53 -5.25
CA LEU A 24 39.16 27.30 -3.86
C LEU A 24 40.38 27.51 -2.94
N THR A 25 40.17 28.19 -1.83
CA THR A 25 41.18 28.31 -0.77
C THR A 25 41.53 26.92 -0.20
N GLU A 26 42.72 26.79 0.40
CA GLU A 26 43.13 25.53 1.03
C GLU A 26 42.15 25.05 2.11
N GLN A 27 41.51 26.00 2.81
CA GLN A 27 40.49 25.72 3.82
C GLN A 27 39.22 25.11 3.19
N GLU A 28 38.75 25.66 2.07
CA GLU A 28 37.59 25.13 1.35
C GLU A 28 37.88 23.75 0.74
N GLN A 29 39.10 23.52 0.25
CA GLN A 29 39.52 22.22 -0.26
C GLN A 29 39.52 21.14 0.83
N THR A 30 40.05 21.47 2.02
CA THR A 30 40.10 20.55 3.16
C THR A 30 38.69 20.20 3.63
N ALA A 31 37.82 21.20 3.79
CA ALA A 31 36.43 20.98 4.20
C ALA A 31 35.65 20.12 3.19
N LEU A 32 35.87 20.32 1.89
CA LEU A 32 35.25 19.51 0.85
C LEU A 32 35.75 18.06 0.88
N ILE A 33 37.07 17.84 1.06
CA ILE A 33 37.64 16.50 1.20
C ILE A 33 37.01 15.78 2.39
N ASP A 34 36.90 16.44 3.54
CA ASP A 34 36.31 15.88 4.76
C ASP A 34 34.86 15.42 4.54
N ILE A 35 34.03 16.23 3.87
CA ILE A 35 32.64 15.89 3.52
C ILE A 35 32.58 14.70 2.55
N LEU A 36 33.48 14.65 1.57
CA LEU A 36 33.49 13.62 0.53
C LEU A 36 34.20 12.33 0.94
N THR A 37 34.79 12.25 2.14
CA THR A 37 35.60 11.11 2.60
C THR A 37 34.90 9.76 2.47
N CYS A 38 33.57 9.74 2.57
CA CYS A 38 32.77 8.53 2.50
C CYS A 38 32.14 8.24 1.14
N LEU A 39 32.36 9.09 0.12
CA LEU A 39 31.82 8.92 -1.22
C LEU A 39 32.86 8.36 -2.19
N GLU A 40 32.54 7.26 -2.85
CA GLU A 40 33.37 6.62 -3.86
C GLU A 40 32.55 6.38 -5.13
N ARG A 41 33.12 6.64 -6.31
CA ARG A 41 32.52 6.23 -7.58
C ARG A 41 33.12 4.91 -8.04
N VAL A 42 32.29 3.89 -8.19
CA VAL A 42 32.66 2.59 -8.77
C VAL A 42 31.85 2.44 -10.07
N ASP A 43 32.54 2.49 -11.21
CA ASP A 43 31.92 2.56 -12.54
C ASP A 43 30.88 3.71 -12.65
N ASN A 44 29.60 3.36 -12.78
CA ASN A 44 28.47 4.28 -12.86
C ASN A 44 27.66 4.38 -11.56
N THR A 45 28.18 3.85 -10.45
CA THR A 45 27.51 3.84 -9.15
C THR A 45 28.24 4.74 -8.16
N LEU A 46 27.48 5.62 -7.49
CA LEU A 46 27.95 6.32 -6.30
C LEU A 46 27.77 5.41 -5.09
N VAL A 47 28.87 5.09 -4.41
CA VAL A 47 28.93 4.22 -3.24
C VAL A 47 29.25 5.07 -2.01
N VAL A 48 28.48 4.87 -0.94
CA VAL A 48 28.72 5.47 0.37
C VAL A 48 29.38 4.42 1.25
N ARG A 49 30.60 4.66 1.74
CA ARG A 49 31.36 3.73 2.60
C ARG A 49 31.66 4.33 3.96
N GLY A 50 31.33 3.59 5.01
CA GLY A 50 31.65 3.97 6.38
C GLY A 50 30.83 5.17 6.91
N CYS A 51 29.75 5.56 6.23
CA CYS A 51 28.81 6.61 6.64
C CYS A 51 27.37 6.25 6.25
N ASP A 52 26.42 6.89 6.92
CA ASP A 52 24.99 6.82 6.60
C ASP A 52 24.57 7.96 5.65
N VAL A 53 23.49 7.74 4.89
CA VAL A 53 22.83 8.79 4.12
C VAL A 53 21.55 9.20 4.82
N GLN A 54 21.46 10.47 5.19
CA GLN A 54 20.25 11.06 5.76
C GLN A 54 19.69 12.12 4.81
N VAL A 55 18.41 11.99 4.46
CA VAL A 55 17.70 12.98 3.65
C VAL A 55 16.65 13.65 4.53
N VAL A 56 16.87 14.93 4.85
CA VAL A 56 15.98 15.71 5.73
C VAL A 56 15.16 16.71 4.92
N ASN A 57 13.95 17.00 5.39
CA ASN A 57 13.09 18.03 4.79
C ASN A 57 13.48 19.47 5.19
N GLY A 58 14.43 19.63 6.12
CA GLY A 58 14.90 20.90 6.66
C GLY A 58 14.01 21.49 7.77
N SER A 59 12.94 20.81 8.20
CA SER A 59 12.32 21.10 9.49
C SER A 59 13.13 20.42 10.61
N GLN A 60 13.00 20.93 11.83
CA GLN A 60 13.62 20.32 13.02
C GLN A 60 12.72 19.21 13.61
N ASP A 61 11.84 18.63 12.79
CA ASP A 61 10.82 17.65 13.18
C ASP A 61 10.52 16.66 12.04
N ASN A 62 9.69 15.65 12.33
CA ASN A 62 9.23 14.67 11.35
C ASN A 62 7.78 14.94 10.87
N GLU A 63 7.20 16.09 11.19
CA GLU A 63 5.77 16.38 10.99
C GLU A 63 5.53 17.40 9.86
N ALA A 64 6.53 18.21 9.51
CA ALA A 64 6.38 19.21 8.48
C ALA A 64 6.26 18.59 7.07
N LYS A 65 5.17 18.95 6.38
CA LYS A 65 4.84 18.55 5.01
C LYS A 65 5.18 19.68 4.03
N ASN A 66 6.46 19.79 3.67
CA ASN A 66 6.97 20.86 2.81
C ASN A 66 7.47 20.35 1.44
N GLY A 67 7.15 19.09 1.09
CA GLY A 67 7.56 18.47 -0.17
C GLY A 67 9.03 18.02 -0.24
N LYS A 68 9.81 18.21 0.83
CA LYS A 68 11.25 17.89 0.87
C LYS A 68 11.53 16.64 1.71
N GLY A 69 12.78 16.19 1.73
CA GLY A 69 13.16 15.00 2.50
C GLY A 69 12.80 13.68 1.81
N ASN A 70 12.35 13.71 0.56
CA ASN A 70 11.97 12.52 -0.21
C ASN A 70 13.18 11.96 -0.96
N VAL A 71 13.22 10.63 -1.11
CA VAL A 71 14.13 9.92 -2.04
C VAL A 71 13.31 9.50 -3.26
N ILE A 72 13.67 10.02 -4.43
CA ILE A 72 12.95 9.75 -5.68
C ILE A 72 13.87 9.01 -6.64
N VAL A 73 13.48 7.80 -7.04
CA VAL A 73 14.14 6.98 -8.06
C VAL A 73 13.32 7.06 -9.35
N GLY A 74 13.87 7.72 -10.37
CA GLY A 74 13.12 8.14 -11.56
C GLY A 74 12.73 9.61 -11.48
N TYR A 75 11.69 10.02 -12.21
CA TYR A 75 11.28 11.43 -12.30
C TYR A 75 9.96 11.73 -11.61
N ASN A 76 9.23 10.70 -11.17
CA ASN A 76 7.84 10.85 -10.76
C ASN A 76 7.02 11.65 -11.79
N LYS A 77 7.24 11.36 -13.08
CA LYS A 77 6.71 12.16 -14.19
C LYS A 77 5.19 12.14 -14.17
N GLN A 78 4.59 13.33 -14.15
CA GLN A 78 3.14 13.50 -14.17
C GLN A 78 2.64 13.66 -15.61
N ALA A 79 1.45 13.13 -15.93
CA ALA A 79 0.81 13.34 -17.22
C ALA A 79 0.33 14.80 -17.41
N THR A 80 -0.05 15.47 -16.32
CA THR A 80 -0.51 16.88 -16.30
C THR A 80 -0.03 17.60 -15.05
N ALA A 81 0.45 18.83 -15.20
CA ALA A 81 1.02 19.63 -14.10
C ALA A 81 0.01 19.94 -12.96
N SER A 82 -1.29 19.96 -13.25
CA SER A 82 -2.36 20.21 -12.28
C SER A 82 -2.64 19.04 -11.31
N GLN A 83 -2.00 17.88 -11.51
CA GLN A 83 -2.16 16.70 -10.64
C GLN A 83 -1.11 16.63 -9.51
N GLN A 84 -0.21 17.62 -9.40
CA GLN A 84 0.81 17.63 -8.35
C GLN A 84 0.21 17.91 -6.97
N THR A 85 -0.14 16.84 -6.26
CA THR A 85 -0.25 16.85 -4.80
C THR A 85 0.95 16.14 -4.20
N THR A 86 2.17 16.62 -4.49
CA THR A 86 3.44 16.09 -3.95
C THR A 86 3.98 16.98 -2.82
N SER A 87 3.11 17.31 -1.85
CA SER A 87 3.47 18.12 -0.68
C SER A 87 4.01 17.29 0.50
N GLY A 88 3.99 15.96 0.38
CA GLY A 88 4.49 15.03 1.38
C GLY A 88 6.01 15.08 1.55
N SER A 89 6.48 14.68 2.74
CA SER A 89 7.90 14.67 3.12
C SER A 89 8.35 13.28 3.51
N HIS A 90 9.66 13.00 3.51
CA HIS A 90 10.21 11.74 4.05
C HIS A 90 9.66 10.46 3.38
N ASN A 91 9.36 10.51 2.08
CA ASN A 91 8.87 9.37 1.30
C ASN A 91 9.97 8.75 0.45
N LEU A 92 9.84 7.45 0.17
CA LEU A 92 10.60 6.75 -0.88
C LEU A 92 9.67 6.54 -2.09
N VAL A 93 10.05 7.09 -3.24
CA VAL A 93 9.19 7.14 -4.44
C VAL A 93 9.93 6.54 -5.63
N ILE A 94 9.34 5.56 -6.30
CA ILE A 94 9.96 4.81 -7.39
C ILE A 94 8.98 4.68 -8.57
N GLY A 95 9.27 5.32 -9.69
CA GLY A 95 8.38 5.31 -10.87
C GLY A 95 7.71 6.66 -11.11
N ASP A 96 6.59 6.65 -11.84
CA ASP A 96 5.95 7.83 -12.43
C ASP A 96 4.48 7.99 -12.00
N GLY A 97 3.95 9.21 -12.13
CA GLY A 97 2.54 9.54 -11.89
C GLY A 97 2.10 9.52 -10.42
N HIS A 98 3.01 9.39 -9.45
CA HIS A 98 2.65 9.28 -8.05
C HIS A 98 2.20 10.60 -7.42
N GLN A 99 1.17 10.53 -6.58
CA GLN A 99 0.66 11.63 -5.77
C GLN A 99 0.85 11.32 -4.29
N PHE A 100 1.38 12.26 -3.51
CA PHE A 100 1.59 12.05 -2.08
C PHE A 100 1.63 13.34 -1.28
N SER A 101 0.74 13.45 -0.30
CA SER A 101 0.61 14.66 0.52
C SER A 101 1.06 14.46 1.96
N SER A 102 1.52 13.25 2.32
CA SER A 102 1.85 12.89 3.69
C SER A 102 3.28 12.41 3.89
N ILE A 103 3.56 11.80 5.04
CA ILE A 103 4.91 11.54 5.53
C ILE A 103 5.18 10.05 5.65
N GLY A 104 6.41 9.63 5.32
CA GLY A 104 6.90 8.29 5.67
C GLY A 104 6.34 7.17 4.80
N SER A 105 5.93 7.47 3.57
CA SER A 105 5.35 6.49 2.67
C SER A 105 6.37 5.86 1.73
N ILE A 106 6.15 4.60 1.36
CA ILE A 106 6.84 3.92 0.27
C ILE A 106 5.88 3.81 -0.90
N ILE A 107 6.29 4.31 -2.06
CA ILE A 107 5.43 4.44 -3.24
C ILE A 107 6.20 3.91 -4.44
N ALA A 108 5.67 2.90 -5.12
CA ALA A 108 6.34 2.29 -6.27
C ALA A 108 5.38 1.98 -7.43
N GLY A 109 5.86 1.95 -8.67
CA GLY A 109 5.08 1.53 -9.84
C GLY A 109 4.59 2.71 -10.68
N ASP A 110 3.31 2.75 -11.00
CA ASP A 110 2.72 3.80 -11.84
C ASP A 110 1.44 4.38 -11.24
N SER A 111 1.33 5.70 -11.25
CA SER A 111 0.08 6.42 -10.97
C SER A 111 -0.55 6.17 -9.58
N ASN A 112 0.23 5.71 -8.60
CA ASN A 112 -0.26 5.47 -7.23
C ASN A 112 -0.42 6.75 -6.40
N SER A 113 -1.34 6.72 -5.44
CA SER A 113 -1.67 7.85 -4.57
C SER A 113 -1.57 7.49 -3.08
N ALA A 114 -0.82 8.27 -2.31
CA ALA A 114 -0.60 8.08 -0.87
C ALA A 114 -0.91 9.35 -0.06
N PHE A 115 -2.06 9.39 0.61
CA PHE A 115 -2.57 10.58 1.28
C PHE A 115 -2.59 10.51 2.81
N ALA A 116 -2.11 9.41 3.39
CA ALA A 116 -2.00 9.21 4.83
C ALA A 116 -0.57 8.94 5.27
N ASN A 117 -0.30 9.08 6.57
CA ASN A 117 1.03 8.86 7.13
C ASN A 117 1.39 7.37 7.10
N SER A 118 2.68 7.09 6.90
CA SER A 118 3.28 5.77 7.06
C SER A 118 2.62 4.69 6.20
N THR A 119 2.31 5.02 4.95
CA THR A 119 1.66 4.09 4.03
C THR A 119 2.66 3.32 3.18
N SER A 120 2.23 2.21 2.57
CA SER A 120 3.00 1.54 1.54
C SER A 120 2.09 1.19 0.38
N VAL A 121 2.44 1.63 -0.83
CA VAL A 121 1.63 1.42 -2.03
C VAL A 121 2.52 1.07 -3.22
N ALA A 122 2.18 -0.01 -3.90
CA ALA A 122 2.80 -0.37 -5.16
C ALA A 122 1.76 -0.79 -6.21
N GLY A 123 2.17 -0.99 -7.46
CA GLY A 123 1.30 -1.41 -8.57
C GLY A 123 0.87 -0.24 -9.46
N VAL A 124 -0.37 -0.29 -9.97
CA VAL A 124 -0.88 0.71 -10.91
C VAL A 124 -2.16 1.34 -10.38
N ASN A 125 -2.21 2.67 -10.33
CA ASN A 125 -3.43 3.43 -10.02
C ASN A 125 -4.08 3.05 -8.67
N ASN A 126 -3.29 2.66 -7.68
CA ASN A 126 -3.79 2.34 -6.33
C ASN A 126 -3.85 3.60 -5.46
N ARG A 127 -4.84 3.67 -4.56
CA ARG A 127 -5.06 4.80 -3.65
C ARG A 127 -5.03 4.36 -2.20
N VAL A 128 -4.19 5.00 -1.41
CA VAL A 128 -4.08 4.76 0.04
C VAL A 128 -4.36 6.06 0.79
N SER A 129 -5.40 6.06 1.62
CA SER A 129 -5.83 7.20 2.44
C SER A 129 -6.03 6.82 3.92
N GLY A 130 -5.88 5.55 4.29
CA GLY A 130 -5.87 5.09 5.68
C GLY A 130 -4.50 5.23 6.35
N PHE A 131 -4.46 5.70 7.60
CA PHE A 131 -3.23 5.72 8.41
C PHE A 131 -2.62 4.31 8.54
N ASN A 132 -1.31 4.18 8.33
CA ASN A 132 -0.58 2.90 8.41
C ASN A 132 -1.17 1.77 7.53
N SER A 133 -1.82 2.11 6.43
CA SER A 133 -2.40 1.11 5.52
C SER A 133 -1.46 0.76 4.37
N VAL A 134 -1.68 -0.43 3.81
CA VAL A 134 -0.79 -1.04 2.81
C VAL A 134 -1.61 -1.53 1.62
N ILE A 135 -1.16 -1.18 0.42
CA ILE A 135 -1.51 -1.87 -0.83
C ILE A 135 -0.23 -2.42 -1.43
N TRP A 136 -0.03 -3.73 -1.37
CA TRP A 136 1.25 -4.34 -1.77
C TRP A 136 1.43 -4.39 -3.31
N GLY A 137 0.35 -4.29 -4.07
CA GLY A 137 0.39 -4.29 -5.54
C GLY A 137 -1.01 -4.30 -6.17
N GLY A 138 -1.07 -4.72 -7.44
CA GLY A 138 -2.32 -4.81 -8.19
C GLY A 138 -2.73 -3.49 -8.87
N GLU A 139 -3.99 -3.41 -9.25
CA GLU A 139 -4.52 -2.29 -10.04
C GLU A 139 -5.80 -1.70 -9.45
N SER A 140 -5.86 -0.37 -9.36
CA SER A 140 -7.09 0.36 -8.99
C SER A 140 -7.70 -0.06 -7.64
N ASN A 141 -6.86 -0.49 -6.68
CA ASN A 141 -7.28 -0.80 -5.32
C ASN A 141 -7.33 0.49 -4.47
N THR A 142 -8.26 0.55 -3.52
CA THR A 142 -8.45 1.68 -2.61
C THR A 142 -8.42 1.22 -1.15
N ALA A 143 -7.52 1.75 -0.35
CA ALA A 143 -7.41 1.46 1.08
C ALA A 143 -7.65 2.72 1.93
N GLU A 144 -8.88 2.89 2.45
CA GLU A 144 -9.27 4.08 3.22
C GLU A 144 -9.38 3.81 4.74
N ALA A 145 -9.52 2.56 5.15
CA ALA A 145 -9.48 2.16 6.56
C ALA A 145 -8.06 2.26 7.14
N ALA A 146 -7.92 2.76 8.37
CA ALA A 146 -6.63 2.75 9.05
C ALA A 146 -6.20 1.31 9.36
N PHE A 147 -4.88 1.07 9.26
CA PHE A 147 -4.27 -0.25 9.43
C PHE A 147 -4.84 -1.34 8.49
N SER A 148 -5.45 -0.94 7.38
CA SER A 148 -5.98 -1.90 6.41
C SER A 148 -4.91 -2.41 5.46
N VAL A 149 -5.11 -3.61 4.96
CA VAL A 149 -4.18 -4.29 4.07
C VAL A 149 -4.92 -4.80 2.84
N ILE A 150 -4.44 -4.43 1.66
CA ILE A 150 -4.78 -5.06 0.39
C ILE A 150 -3.50 -5.64 -0.20
N LEU A 151 -3.39 -6.97 -0.31
CA LEU A 151 -2.15 -7.58 -0.83
C LEU A 151 -2.04 -7.48 -2.36
N GLY A 152 -3.15 -7.32 -3.07
CA GLY A 152 -3.15 -7.15 -4.52
C GLY A 152 -4.54 -7.29 -5.14
N GLY A 153 -4.57 -7.71 -6.41
CA GLY A 153 -5.82 -7.85 -7.17
C GLY A 153 -6.25 -6.56 -7.87
N GLN A 154 -7.53 -6.50 -8.24
CA GLN A 154 -8.08 -5.39 -9.02
C GLN A 154 -9.34 -4.82 -8.36
N GLN A 155 -9.45 -3.49 -8.26
CA GLN A 155 -10.68 -2.82 -7.80
C GLN A 155 -11.15 -3.26 -6.39
N ASN A 156 -10.24 -3.66 -5.51
CA ASN A 156 -10.58 -3.97 -4.12
C ASN A 156 -10.65 -2.70 -3.28
N ASN A 157 -11.55 -2.68 -2.29
CA ASN A 157 -11.82 -1.48 -1.50
C ASN A 157 -11.97 -1.77 0.01
N THR A 158 -11.25 -1.03 0.85
CA THR A 158 -11.52 -0.96 2.30
C THR A 158 -12.09 0.42 2.64
N LEU A 159 -13.29 0.44 3.22
CA LEU A 159 -14.01 1.69 3.48
C LEU A 159 -13.46 2.47 4.70
N PRO A 160 -13.62 3.80 4.74
CA PRO A 160 -13.12 4.61 5.85
C PRO A 160 -13.88 4.29 7.14
N PHE A 161 -13.30 4.68 8.28
CA PHE A 161 -13.86 4.48 9.63
C PHE A 161 -13.93 3.02 10.13
N HIS A 162 -13.35 2.07 9.39
CA HIS A 162 -13.44 0.63 9.67
C HIS A 162 -12.06 -0.04 9.74
N ASN A 163 -11.34 0.22 10.84
CA ASN A 163 -9.92 -0.12 10.95
C ASN A 163 -9.65 -1.63 10.90
N PHE A 164 -8.43 -2.00 10.48
CA PHE A 164 -7.92 -3.38 10.46
C PHE A 164 -8.63 -4.31 9.46
N ALA A 165 -9.20 -3.77 8.39
CA ALA A 165 -9.77 -4.57 7.30
C ALA A 165 -8.66 -5.24 6.45
N LEU A 166 -8.92 -6.46 5.97
CA LEU A 166 -8.01 -7.22 5.11
C LEU A 166 -8.70 -7.64 3.81
N ILE A 167 -8.03 -7.40 2.69
CA ILE A 167 -8.34 -8.03 1.41
C ILE A 167 -7.07 -8.67 0.85
N ALA A 168 -6.97 -10.00 0.85
CA ALA A 168 -5.77 -10.67 0.36
C ALA A 168 -5.65 -10.65 -1.18
N GLY A 169 -6.74 -10.40 -1.91
CA GLY A 169 -6.71 -10.23 -3.36
C GLY A 169 -8.08 -10.37 -4.02
N GLY A 170 -8.08 -10.79 -5.28
CA GLY A 170 -9.30 -10.95 -6.08
C GLY A 170 -9.73 -9.68 -6.81
N LYS A 171 -10.99 -9.63 -7.23
CA LYS A 171 -11.54 -8.54 -8.03
C LYS A 171 -12.79 -7.94 -7.41
N GLY A 172 -12.85 -6.63 -7.25
CA GLY A 172 -14.10 -5.95 -6.84
C GLY A 172 -14.55 -6.27 -5.41
N ASN A 173 -13.68 -6.77 -4.54
CA ASN A 173 -14.05 -7.10 -3.17
C ASN A 173 -14.12 -5.84 -2.29
N THR A 174 -15.06 -5.80 -1.34
CA THR A 174 -15.20 -4.66 -0.42
C THR A 174 -15.31 -5.10 1.04
N ALA A 175 -14.36 -4.68 1.87
CA ALA A 175 -14.43 -4.84 3.33
C ALA A 175 -14.93 -3.54 3.99
N LYS A 176 -16.04 -3.63 4.73
CA LYS A 176 -16.83 -2.46 5.21
C LYS A 176 -16.95 -2.38 6.73
N ASN A 177 -16.11 -3.08 7.50
CA ASN A 177 -16.20 -3.04 8.96
C ASN A 177 -14.87 -3.39 9.63
N PHE A 178 -14.80 -3.15 10.95
CA PHE A 178 -13.66 -3.50 11.77
C PHE A 178 -13.35 -4.98 11.66
N PHE A 179 -12.08 -5.31 11.38
CA PHE A 179 -11.58 -6.68 11.24
C PHE A 179 -12.30 -7.52 10.16
N ALA A 180 -13.05 -6.89 9.24
CA ALA A 180 -13.64 -7.60 8.12
C ALA A 180 -12.54 -8.11 7.19
N SER A 181 -12.62 -9.38 6.78
CA SER A 181 -11.58 -10.03 5.99
C SER A 181 -12.15 -10.72 4.76
N ILE A 182 -11.50 -10.52 3.62
CA ILE A 182 -11.80 -11.20 2.37
C ILE A 182 -10.49 -11.79 1.82
N TYR A 183 -10.41 -13.10 1.66
CA TYR A 183 -9.17 -13.74 1.20
C TYR A 183 -9.04 -13.83 -0.33
N GLY A 184 -10.12 -13.58 -1.07
CA GLY A 184 -10.09 -13.52 -2.53
C GLY A 184 -11.46 -13.59 -3.16
N GLY A 185 -11.51 -14.05 -4.41
CA GLY A 185 -12.74 -14.17 -5.18
C GLY A 185 -13.15 -12.88 -5.88
N GLU A 186 -14.41 -12.81 -6.30
CA GLU A 186 -14.95 -11.71 -7.11
C GLU A 186 -16.22 -11.11 -6.48
N ASN A 187 -16.26 -9.78 -6.36
CA ASN A 187 -17.42 -9.01 -5.91
C ASN A 187 -17.97 -9.43 -4.53
N ASN A 188 -17.11 -9.87 -3.61
CA ASN A 188 -17.51 -10.21 -2.26
C ASN A 188 -17.59 -8.96 -1.37
N VAL A 189 -18.52 -8.95 -0.41
CA VAL A 189 -18.72 -7.82 0.50
C VAL A 189 -18.78 -8.29 1.95
N ALA A 190 -17.79 -7.90 2.75
CA ALA A 190 -17.75 -8.20 4.18
C ALA A 190 -18.17 -6.97 5.00
N LYS A 191 -19.42 -6.96 5.48
CA LYS A 191 -20.05 -5.83 6.21
C LYS A 191 -20.17 -6.08 7.72
N GLY A 192 -20.20 -7.33 8.16
CA GLY A 192 -20.19 -7.67 9.58
C GLY A 192 -18.85 -7.35 10.24
N GLN A 193 -18.86 -6.87 11.49
CA GLN A 193 -17.64 -6.76 12.30
C GLN A 193 -16.99 -8.14 12.46
N SER A 194 -15.68 -8.23 12.25
CA SER A 194 -14.92 -9.48 12.31
C SER A 194 -15.49 -10.59 11.43
N SER A 195 -16.20 -10.23 10.36
CA SER A 195 -16.74 -11.20 9.41
C SER A 195 -15.69 -11.61 8.38
N MET A 196 -15.87 -12.80 7.80
CA MET A 196 -14.89 -13.41 6.92
C MET A 196 -15.53 -13.98 5.66
N ILE A 197 -14.91 -13.71 4.52
CA ILE A 197 -15.21 -14.41 3.27
C ILE A 197 -13.89 -15.00 2.74
N LEU A 198 -13.79 -16.33 2.67
CA LEU A 198 -12.56 -16.98 2.17
C LEU A 198 -12.41 -16.86 0.65
N GLY A 199 -13.52 -16.79 -0.09
CA GLY A 199 -13.51 -16.60 -1.54
C GLY A 199 -14.88 -16.75 -2.18
N GLY A 200 -14.90 -17.13 -3.46
CA GLY A 200 -16.13 -17.28 -4.24
C GLY A 200 -16.58 -15.99 -4.93
N GLN A 201 -17.84 -15.95 -5.35
CA GLN A 201 -18.37 -14.85 -6.17
C GLN A 201 -19.64 -14.26 -5.54
N ASN A 202 -19.73 -12.93 -5.44
CA ASN A 202 -20.93 -12.22 -4.97
C ASN A 202 -21.41 -12.65 -3.57
N ASN A 203 -20.51 -13.06 -2.67
CA ASN A 203 -20.87 -13.43 -1.30
C ASN A 203 -20.97 -12.19 -0.39
N PHE A 204 -21.84 -12.25 0.61
CA PHE A 204 -22.12 -11.14 1.53
C PHE A 204 -22.18 -11.60 2.99
N THR A 205 -21.33 -11.04 3.85
CA THR A 205 -21.44 -11.23 5.31
C THR A 205 -22.01 -9.96 5.95
N GLY A 206 -23.24 -10.03 6.44
CA GLY A 206 -23.94 -8.93 7.11
C GLY A 206 -23.81 -8.96 8.64
N GLY A 207 -23.76 -10.15 9.23
CA GLY A 207 -23.77 -10.33 10.68
C GLY A 207 -22.38 -10.20 11.32
N PRO A 208 -22.26 -9.68 12.56
CA PRO A 208 -21.02 -9.76 13.31
C PRO A 208 -20.52 -11.19 13.46
N LEU A 209 -19.21 -11.42 13.32
CA LEU A 209 -18.58 -12.74 13.42
C LEU A 209 -19.14 -13.79 12.44
N SER A 210 -19.84 -13.35 11.38
CA SER A 210 -20.35 -14.27 10.36
C SER A 210 -19.27 -14.68 9.36
N SER A 211 -19.45 -15.83 8.73
CA SER A 211 -18.46 -16.37 7.80
C SER A 211 -19.07 -17.01 6.55
N ILE A 212 -18.39 -16.85 5.43
CA ILE A 212 -18.66 -17.57 4.19
C ILE A 212 -17.35 -18.20 3.70
N THR A 213 -17.33 -19.52 3.55
CA THR A 213 -16.14 -20.24 3.06
C THR A 213 -15.98 -20.14 1.54
N GLY A 214 -17.09 -20.00 0.80
CA GLY A 214 -17.05 -19.84 -0.65
C GLY A 214 -18.41 -19.99 -1.30
N GLY A 215 -18.40 -20.37 -2.58
CA GLY A 215 -19.61 -20.51 -3.39
C GLY A 215 -20.03 -19.20 -4.06
N ARG A 216 -21.28 -19.13 -4.51
CA ARG A 216 -21.80 -18.00 -5.28
C ARG A 216 -23.06 -17.41 -4.68
N SER A 217 -23.11 -16.10 -4.51
CA SER A 217 -24.32 -15.39 -4.08
C SER A 217 -24.87 -15.85 -2.72
N ASN A 218 -23.99 -16.24 -1.80
CA ASN A 218 -24.36 -16.62 -0.44
C ASN A 218 -24.41 -15.40 0.49
N GLU A 219 -25.29 -15.43 1.48
CA GLU A 219 -25.45 -14.39 2.50
C GLU A 219 -25.41 -14.98 3.92
N ALA A 220 -24.56 -14.44 4.78
CA ALA A 220 -24.51 -14.75 6.21
C ALA A 220 -24.85 -13.48 7.01
N ASN A 221 -26.13 -13.32 7.33
CA ASN A 221 -26.70 -12.09 7.88
C ASN A 221 -26.86 -12.12 9.40
N GLY A 222 -26.99 -13.31 10.00
CA GLY A 222 -27.08 -13.48 11.44
C GLY A 222 -25.72 -13.29 12.13
N GLU A 223 -25.72 -12.79 13.36
CA GLU A 223 -24.52 -12.82 14.20
C GLU A 223 -24.08 -14.27 14.43
N LEU A 224 -22.77 -14.53 14.33
CA LEU A 224 -22.17 -15.87 14.39
C LEU A 224 -22.73 -16.86 13.34
N SER A 225 -23.34 -16.37 12.27
CA SER A 225 -23.87 -17.24 11.21
C SER A 225 -22.78 -17.72 10.24
N ALA A 226 -23.00 -18.87 9.61
CA ALA A 226 -22.03 -19.44 8.68
C ALA A 226 -22.69 -20.02 7.42
N VAL A 227 -22.05 -19.82 6.26
CA VAL A 227 -22.34 -20.56 5.03
C VAL A 227 -21.06 -21.20 4.52
N LEU A 228 -21.02 -22.53 4.47
CA LEU A 228 -19.82 -23.26 4.07
C LEU A 228 -19.61 -23.31 2.55
N GLY A 229 -20.67 -23.13 1.75
CA GLY A 229 -20.59 -23.18 0.30
C GLY A 229 -21.94 -23.17 -0.40
N GLY A 230 -21.99 -23.68 -1.63
CA GLY A 230 -23.19 -23.71 -2.46
C GLY A 230 -23.53 -22.37 -3.10
N GLU A 231 -24.80 -22.18 -3.44
CA GLU A 231 -25.29 -21.06 -4.21
C GLU A 231 -26.62 -20.52 -3.65
N PHE A 232 -26.76 -19.19 -3.60
CA PHE A 232 -27.99 -18.51 -3.16
C PHE A 232 -28.48 -18.89 -1.76
N ASN A 233 -27.57 -19.29 -0.86
CA ASN A 233 -27.92 -19.64 0.51
C ASN A 233 -27.95 -18.39 1.42
N ARG A 234 -28.90 -18.35 2.37
CA ARG A 234 -29.09 -17.23 3.32
C ARG A 234 -29.20 -17.73 4.76
N ALA A 235 -28.20 -17.44 5.59
CA ALA A 235 -28.20 -17.71 7.02
C ALA A 235 -28.52 -16.43 7.80
N ASN A 236 -29.78 -16.23 8.20
CA ASN A 236 -30.26 -14.99 8.83
C ASN A 236 -30.37 -15.05 10.35
N GLY A 237 -30.40 -16.26 10.94
CA GLY A 237 -30.57 -16.44 12.38
C GLY A 237 -29.26 -16.27 13.17
N PHE A 238 -29.35 -15.83 14.42
CA PHE A 238 -28.24 -15.90 15.38
C PHE A 238 -27.72 -17.34 15.43
N THR A 239 -26.40 -17.52 15.35
CA THR A 239 -25.71 -18.83 15.39
C THR A 239 -26.20 -19.85 14.35
N SER A 240 -26.86 -19.40 13.29
CA SER A 240 -27.40 -20.28 12.25
C SER A 240 -26.32 -20.72 11.24
N SER A 241 -26.45 -21.91 10.67
CA SER A 241 -25.44 -22.42 9.71
C SER A 241 -26.03 -23.16 8.51
N ILE A 242 -25.48 -22.92 7.33
CA ILE A 242 -25.78 -23.66 6.10
C ILE A 242 -24.54 -24.40 5.64
N GLY A 243 -24.61 -25.74 5.62
CA GLY A 243 -23.51 -26.59 5.18
C GLY A 243 -23.26 -26.57 3.66
N GLY A 244 -24.25 -26.18 2.86
CA GLY A 244 -24.14 -26.03 1.42
C GLY A 244 -25.48 -26.19 0.66
N GLY A 245 -25.40 -26.13 -0.66
CA GLY A 245 -26.42 -26.47 -1.65
C GLY A 245 -27.04 -25.24 -2.32
N LEU A 246 -28.21 -25.37 -2.95
CA LEU A 246 -28.86 -24.29 -3.70
C LEU A 246 -30.06 -23.70 -2.95
N SER A 247 -30.14 -22.36 -2.87
CA SER A 247 -31.32 -21.58 -2.48
C SER A 247 -31.92 -21.91 -1.11
N ARG A 248 -31.08 -22.19 -0.10
CA ARG A 248 -31.55 -22.38 1.28
C ARG A 248 -31.72 -21.06 1.99
N THR A 249 -32.71 -20.97 2.87
CA THR A 249 -32.88 -19.83 3.78
C THR A 249 -33.25 -20.33 5.15
N ILE A 250 -32.45 -19.97 6.15
CA ILE A 250 -32.71 -20.25 7.57
C ILE A 250 -32.77 -18.94 8.36
N GLY A 251 -33.64 -18.87 9.35
CA GLY A 251 -33.87 -17.68 10.17
C GLY A 251 -33.96 -17.95 11.66
N GLY A 252 -34.06 -19.23 12.06
CA GLY A 252 -34.11 -19.61 13.46
C GLY A 252 -32.77 -19.41 14.15
N LYS A 253 -32.82 -19.12 15.46
CA LYS A 253 -31.66 -19.20 16.32
C LYS A 253 -31.16 -20.66 16.36
N ASP A 254 -29.85 -20.87 16.26
CA ASP A 254 -29.23 -22.20 16.25
C ASP A 254 -29.73 -23.13 15.12
N ASP A 255 -30.32 -22.56 14.07
CA ASP A 255 -30.89 -23.32 12.94
C ASP A 255 -29.79 -23.85 12.01
N TYR A 256 -30.02 -25.02 11.40
CA TYR A 256 -29.06 -25.68 10.52
C TYR A 256 -29.73 -26.34 9.33
N GLN A 257 -29.17 -26.12 8.13
CA GLN A 257 -29.51 -26.87 6.93
C GLN A 257 -28.26 -27.28 6.15
N ALA A 258 -28.34 -28.40 5.43
CA ALA A 258 -27.26 -28.91 4.61
C ALA A 258 -27.71 -29.30 3.21
N GLY A 259 -26.74 -29.39 2.30
CA GLY A 259 -26.90 -29.74 0.90
C GLY A 259 -25.57 -30.07 0.25
N TYR A 260 -25.57 -30.21 -1.07
CA TYR A 260 -24.33 -30.39 -1.82
C TYR A 260 -23.40 -29.19 -1.62
N PHE A 261 -22.12 -29.45 -1.41
CA PHE A 261 -21.17 -28.36 -1.16
C PHE A 261 -20.99 -27.42 -2.38
N PHE A 262 -21.25 -27.92 -3.60
CA PHE A 262 -21.17 -27.19 -4.86
C PHE A 262 -22.55 -26.99 -5.50
N SER A 263 -22.66 -26.04 -6.43
CA SER A 263 -23.90 -25.67 -7.15
C SER A 263 -24.53 -26.81 -7.95
N ASP A 264 -23.76 -27.84 -8.26
CA ASP A 264 -24.16 -28.82 -9.28
C ASP A 264 -25.01 -29.95 -8.66
N LYS A 265 -26.33 -29.72 -8.70
CA LYS A 265 -27.30 -30.62 -9.33
C LYS A 265 -28.35 -29.81 -10.09
#